data_AF-A0A2J8M1N1-F1
#
_entry.id   AF-A0A2J8M1N1-F1
#
_cell.length_a   1.000
_cell.length_b   1.000
_cell.length_c   1.000
_cell.angle_alpha   90.00
_cell.angle_beta   90.00
_cell.angle_gamma   90.00
#
_symmetry.space_group_name_H-M   'P 1'
#
loop_
_entity.id
_entity.type
_entity.pdbx_description
1 polymer ?
#
loop_
_entity_poly.entity_id
_entity_poly.type
_entity_poly.pdbx_seq_one_letter_code
_entity_poly.pdbx_strand_id
1 'polypeptide(L)'
;MWQLTSLLLFVATWGISGTPAPLDSVFSSSERAHQVLRIRKRANSFLEELRHSSLERECIEEICDFEEAKEIFQNVDDTLAFWSKHVDGDQCLVLPLEHPCASLCCGHGTCIDGIGSFSCDCRSGWEGRFCQREEVGWRRCSCAPGYKLGDDLLQCQPAVKFPCGRPWKRMEKKR
;
A
#
# COMPACT_ATOMS: atom_id res chain seq x y z
N MET A 1 42.48 -42.39 -49.76
CA MET A 1 42.50 -41.00 -49.25
C MET A 1 41.57 -40.06 -50.04
N TRP A 2 40.35 -40.50 -50.41
CA TRP A 2 39.38 -39.69 -51.19
C TRP A 2 37.93 -39.87 -50.68
N GLN A 3 37.74 -40.31 -49.42
CA GLN A 3 36.41 -40.48 -48.81
C GLN A 3 36.17 -39.59 -47.57
N LEU A 4 37.21 -38.92 -47.06
CA LEU A 4 37.09 -37.99 -45.92
C LEU A 4 37.04 -36.52 -46.36
N THR A 5 37.41 -36.20 -47.60
CA THR A 5 37.36 -34.83 -48.14
C THR A 5 35.97 -34.42 -48.62
N SER A 6 35.08 -35.37 -48.94
CA SER A 6 33.71 -35.06 -49.40
C SER A 6 32.72 -34.72 -48.27
N LEU A 7 32.98 -35.16 -47.04
CA LEU A 7 32.10 -34.89 -45.89
C LEU A 7 32.29 -33.46 -45.32
N LEU A 8 33.43 -32.82 -45.58
CA LEU A 8 33.68 -31.44 -45.16
C LEU A 8 33.01 -30.38 -46.06
N LEU A 9 32.59 -30.75 -47.28
CA LEU A 9 31.88 -29.84 -48.18
C LEU A 9 30.35 -29.79 -47.95
N PHE A 10 29.77 -30.79 -47.28
CA PHE A 10 28.33 -30.80 -46.97
C PHE A 10 27.97 -30.09 -45.65
N VAL A 11 28.93 -29.82 -44.76
CA VAL A 11 28.68 -29.04 -43.53
C VAL A 11 28.69 -27.52 -43.81
N ALA A 12 29.24 -27.08 -44.94
CA ALA A 12 29.28 -25.67 -45.32
C ALA A 12 27.99 -25.13 -45.96
N THR A 13 26.97 -25.95 -46.19
CA THR A 13 25.73 -25.54 -46.88
C THR A 13 24.46 -25.60 -46.01
N TRP A 14 24.56 -26.06 -44.76
CA TRP A 14 23.43 -26.07 -43.82
C TRP A 14 23.68 -25.07 -42.70
N GLY A 15 23.43 -23.79 -42.99
CA GLY A 15 23.63 -22.75 -41.98
C GLY A 15 23.08 -21.37 -42.33
N ILE A 16 22.11 -21.27 -43.24
CA ILE A 16 21.37 -20.01 -43.44
C ILE A 16 19.87 -20.33 -43.47
N SER A 17 19.35 -20.82 -42.34
CA SER A 17 17.99 -20.43 -41.97
C SER A 17 18.12 -19.10 -41.26
N GLY A 18 17.99 -18.02 -42.04
CA GLY A 18 17.79 -16.68 -41.48
C GLY A 18 16.49 -16.69 -40.71
N THR A 19 16.57 -16.91 -39.40
CA THR A 19 15.52 -16.43 -38.51
C THR A 19 15.56 -14.90 -38.64
N PRO A 20 14.44 -14.22 -38.94
CA PRO A 20 14.42 -12.77 -38.84
C PRO A 20 14.73 -12.45 -37.38
N ALA A 21 15.88 -11.81 -37.15
CA ALA A 21 16.20 -11.26 -35.84
C ALA A 21 14.98 -10.41 -35.41
N PRO A 22 14.50 -10.54 -34.16
CA PRO A 22 13.63 -9.51 -33.63
C PRO A 22 14.38 -8.18 -33.81
N LEU A 23 13.64 -7.09 -34.06
CA LEU A 23 14.20 -5.75 -34.06
C LEU A 23 14.84 -5.53 -32.68
N ASP A 24 16.12 -5.88 -32.56
CA ASP A 24 16.89 -5.71 -31.34
C ASP A 24 16.83 -4.22 -31.04
N SER A 25 16.33 -3.89 -29.85
CA SER A 25 16.43 -2.54 -29.35
C SER A 25 17.92 -2.19 -29.36
N VAL A 26 18.29 -1.20 -30.19
CA VAL A 26 19.67 -0.66 -30.25
C VAL A 26 20.16 -0.24 -28.85
N PHE A 27 19.22 0.00 -27.93
CA PHE A 27 19.47 0.23 -26.51
C PHE A 27 19.31 -1.05 -25.68
N SER A 28 20.32 -1.32 -24.86
CA SER A 28 20.27 -2.32 -23.79
C SER A 28 19.25 -1.92 -22.73
N SER A 29 18.65 -2.90 -22.04
CA SER A 29 17.75 -2.62 -20.91
C SER A 29 18.50 -1.84 -19.80
N SER A 30 17.80 -0.95 -19.10
CA SER A 30 18.38 -0.15 -17.99
C SER A 30 19.19 -1.04 -17.03
N GLU A 31 18.63 -2.17 -16.61
CA GLU A 31 19.27 -3.14 -15.72
C GLU A 31 20.61 -3.70 -16.25
N ARG A 32 20.73 -3.93 -17.57
CA ARG A 32 21.97 -4.39 -18.21
C ARG A 32 22.95 -3.24 -18.46
N ALA A 33 22.45 -2.05 -18.78
CA ALA A 33 23.28 -0.87 -19.05
C ALA A 33 24.03 -0.41 -17.78
N HIS A 34 23.41 -0.50 -16.61
CA HIS A 34 24.01 -0.15 -15.31
C HIS A 34 25.20 -1.04 -14.90
N GLN A 35 25.41 -2.19 -15.56
CA GLN A 35 26.55 -3.07 -15.30
C GLN A 35 27.83 -2.63 -16.03
N VAL A 36 27.71 -1.84 -17.10
CA VAL A 36 28.83 -1.42 -17.95
C VAL A 36 29.53 -0.18 -17.40
N LEU A 37 28.77 0.76 -16.83
CA LEU A 37 29.29 2.00 -16.26
C LEU A 37 29.21 1.96 -14.74
N ARG A 38 30.35 1.77 -14.05
CA ARG A 38 30.47 2.02 -12.61
C ARG A 38 30.61 3.52 -12.33
N ILE A 39 29.55 4.29 -12.55
CA ILE A 39 29.51 5.70 -12.14
C ILE A 39 29.39 5.72 -10.61
N ARG A 40 30.26 6.48 -9.93
CA ARG A 40 30.07 6.77 -8.51
C ARG A 40 28.87 7.68 -8.38
N LYS A 41 27.75 7.11 -7.94
CA LYS A 41 26.61 7.81 -7.38
C LYS A 41 27.10 8.65 -6.20
N ARG A 42 26.84 9.95 -6.18
CA ARG A 42 27.35 10.88 -5.16
C ARG A 42 26.18 11.70 -4.64
N ALA A 43 25.33 11.07 -3.84
CA ALA A 43 24.38 11.81 -3.02
C ALA A 43 25.16 12.76 -2.09
N ASN A 44 24.60 13.93 -1.80
CA ASN A 44 25.15 14.94 -0.90
C ASN A 44 26.52 15.50 -1.33
N SER A 45 26.75 15.67 -2.64
CA SER A 45 27.96 16.28 -3.18
C SER A 45 27.95 17.83 -3.06
N PHE A 46 29.13 18.45 -3.04
CA PHE A 46 29.25 19.91 -2.89
C PHE A 46 28.50 20.65 -4.01
N LEU A 47 27.52 21.48 -3.63
CA LEU A 47 26.58 22.23 -4.50
C LEU A 47 25.52 21.37 -5.22
N GLU A 48 25.27 20.14 -4.80
CA GLU A 48 24.20 19.29 -5.37
C GLU A 48 22.81 19.92 -5.26
N GLU A 49 22.55 20.65 -4.19
CA GLU A 49 21.30 21.33 -3.88
C GLU A 49 20.94 22.46 -4.88
N LEU A 50 21.89 22.90 -5.72
CA LEU A 50 21.60 23.82 -6.82
C LEU A 50 20.94 23.14 -8.03
N ARG A 51 20.86 21.82 -8.04
CA ARG A 51 20.30 21.02 -9.14
C ARG A 51 18.80 20.83 -8.94
N HIS A 52 18.06 20.76 -10.05
CA HIS A 52 16.62 20.53 -9.98
C HIS A 52 16.30 19.15 -9.41
N SER A 53 15.29 19.08 -8.53
CA SER A 53 14.80 17.85 -7.90
C SER A 53 14.42 16.80 -8.96
N SER A 54 14.79 15.54 -8.74
CA SER A 54 14.55 14.49 -9.73
C SER A 54 14.44 13.13 -9.08
N LEU A 55 13.25 12.53 -9.15
CA LEU A 55 12.94 11.23 -8.56
C LEU A 55 13.92 10.14 -8.97
N GLU A 56 14.15 10.02 -10.29
CA GLU A 56 15.05 8.99 -10.83
C GLU A 56 16.45 9.14 -10.26
N ARG A 57 16.95 10.37 -10.23
CA ARG A 57 18.32 10.61 -9.80
C ARG A 57 18.50 10.47 -8.30
N GLU A 58 17.66 11.15 -7.51
CA GLU A 58 17.89 11.31 -6.07
C GLU A 58 17.46 10.08 -5.28
N CYS A 59 16.36 9.44 -5.68
CA CYS A 59 15.78 8.36 -4.88
C CYS A 59 15.77 6.98 -5.56
N ILE A 60 15.95 6.88 -6.89
CA ILE A 60 15.99 5.57 -7.59
C ILE A 60 17.44 5.17 -7.88
N GLU A 61 18.21 6.09 -8.46
CA GLU A 61 19.62 5.91 -8.65
C GLU A 61 20.31 6.06 -7.29
N GLU A 62 20.05 7.13 -6.55
CA GLU A 62 20.66 7.41 -5.26
C GLU A 62 19.72 7.09 -4.07
N ILE A 63 20.23 7.26 -2.84
CA ILE A 63 19.42 7.18 -1.62
C ILE A 63 19.18 8.61 -1.18
N CYS A 64 17.90 9.01 -1.15
CA CYS A 64 17.49 10.36 -0.75
C CYS A 64 16.97 10.39 0.69
N ASP A 65 16.93 11.59 1.28
CA ASP A 65 16.21 11.86 2.52
C ASP A 65 14.77 12.35 2.27
N PHE A 66 14.03 12.59 3.36
CA PHE A 66 12.62 12.98 3.27
C PHE A 66 12.42 14.39 2.72
N GLU A 67 13.34 15.33 2.97
CA GLU A 67 13.18 16.70 2.46
C GLU A 67 13.47 16.73 0.95
N GLU A 68 14.44 15.96 0.46
CA GLU A 68 14.66 15.77 -0.99
C GLU A 68 13.42 15.15 -1.67
N ALA A 69 12.83 14.10 -1.08
CA ALA A 69 11.60 13.50 -1.60
C ALA A 69 10.42 14.50 -1.62
N LYS A 70 10.35 15.39 -0.63
CA LYS A 70 9.32 16.42 -0.54
C LYS A 70 9.49 17.53 -1.58
N GLU A 71 10.73 17.86 -1.95
CA GLU A 71 11.03 18.79 -3.05
C GLU A 71 10.59 18.23 -4.43
N ILE A 72 10.56 16.90 -4.57
CA ILE A 72 10.07 16.24 -5.79
C ILE A 72 8.54 16.29 -5.89
N PHE A 73 7.83 15.84 -4.84
CA PHE A 73 6.37 15.64 -4.89
C PHE A 73 5.56 16.88 -4.49
N GLN A 74 6.14 17.85 -3.79
CA GLN A 74 5.53 19.10 -3.27
C GLN A 74 4.38 18.89 -2.26
N ASN A 75 3.51 17.90 -2.46
CA ASN A 75 2.42 17.52 -1.56
C ASN A 75 2.88 16.48 -0.54
N VAL A 76 2.51 16.69 0.72
CA VAL A 76 2.89 15.79 1.83
C VAL A 76 2.31 14.39 1.66
N ASP A 77 1.07 14.28 1.20
CA ASP A 77 0.40 12.98 1.04
C ASP A 77 1.09 12.12 -0.05
N ASP A 78 1.45 12.75 -1.17
CA ASP A 78 2.18 12.09 -2.27
C ASP A 78 3.60 11.70 -1.83
N THR A 79 4.29 12.59 -1.10
CA THR A 79 5.61 12.27 -0.53
C THR A 79 5.52 11.09 0.44
N LEU A 80 4.54 11.06 1.33
CA LEU A 80 4.37 9.97 2.30
C LEU A 80 4.04 8.64 1.63
N ALA A 81 3.19 8.66 0.59
CA ALA A 81 2.86 7.46 -0.19
C ALA A 81 4.06 6.89 -0.94
N PHE A 82 4.96 7.75 -1.43
CA PHE A 82 6.25 7.32 -1.97
C PHE A 82 7.19 6.82 -0.85
N TRP A 83 7.30 7.59 0.22
CA TRP A 83 8.31 7.41 1.26
C TRP A 83 8.11 6.15 2.09
N SER A 84 6.86 5.78 2.42
CA SER A 84 6.56 4.54 3.14
C SER A 84 7.15 3.35 2.39
N LYS A 85 6.91 3.27 1.08
CA LYS A 85 7.44 2.22 0.23
C LYS A 85 8.94 2.32 -0.02
N HIS A 86 9.50 3.53 -0.06
CA HIS A 86 10.91 3.75 -0.37
C HIS A 86 11.84 3.28 0.77
N VAL A 87 11.42 3.47 2.02
CA VAL A 87 12.28 3.21 3.20
C VAL A 87 12.41 1.72 3.50
N ASP A 88 11.31 0.97 3.44
CA ASP A 88 11.29 -0.45 3.85
C ASP A 88 10.49 -1.37 2.92
N GLY A 89 10.17 -0.90 1.72
CA GLY A 89 9.48 -1.67 0.70
C GLY A 89 7.96 -1.67 0.87
N ASP A 90 7.25 -2.40 0.01
CA ASP A 90 5.79 -2.43 0.03
C ASP A 90 5.29 -3.58 0.90
N GLN A 91 4.78 -3.26 2.09
CA GLN A 91 4.28 -4.24 3.05
C GLN A 91 2.94 -4.85 2.64
N CYS A 92 2.25 -4.27 1.65
CA CYS A 92 1.04 -4.86 1.10
C CYS A 92 1.32 -6.06 0.18
N LEU A 93 2.57 -6.26 -0.24
CA LEU A 93 2.97 -7.39 -1.10
C LEU A 93 3.31 -8.66 -0.30
N VAL A 94 3.48 -8.56 1.01
CA VAL A 94 3.94 -9.67 1.85
C VAL A 94 2.82 -10.12 2.78
N LEU A 95 2.56 -11.43 2.81
CA LEU A 95 1.62 -12.04 3.76
C LEU A 95 2.37 -12.51 5.02
N PRO A 96 1.93 -12.14 6.24
CA PRO A 96 2.47 -12.70 7.48
C PRO A 96 2.27 -14.22 7.57
N LEU A 97 3.16 -14.92 8.28
CA LEU A 97 3.15 -16.40 8.39
C LEU A 97 1.84 -16.95 9.00
N GLU A 98 1.21 -16.22 9.92
CA GLU A 98 -0.10 -16.54 10.50
C GLU A 98 -1.15 -15.55 10.02
N HIS A 99 -1.45 -15.60 8.72
CA HIS A 99 -2.47 -14.75 8.12
C HIS A 99 -3.78 -15.53 7.92
N PRO A 100 -4.96 -15.04 8.38
CA PRO A 100 -6.23 -15.79 8.35
C PRO A 100 -6.79 -16.10 6.95
N CYS A 101 -6.26 -15.48 5.89
CA CYS A 101 -6.88 -15.47 4.56
C CYS A 101 -5.85 -15.61 3.42
N ALA A 102 -6.32 -15.66 2.17
CA ALA A 102 -5.43 -15.70 1.00
C ALA A 102 -4.93 -14.31 0.53
N SER A 103 -5.65 -13.24 0.88
CA SER A 103 -5.29 -11.83 0.58
C SER A 103 -5.10 -11.08 1.88
N LEU A 104 -4.14 -10.14 1.94
CA LEU A 104 -3.73 -9.44 3.17
C LEU A 104 -4.90 -8.80 3.93
N CYS A 105 -5.87 -8.21 3.25
CA CYS A 105 -7.08 -7.66 3.88
C CYS A 105 -8.31 -8.56 3.68
N CYS A 106 -8.10 -9.87 3.61
CA CYS A 106 -9.10 -10.91 3.39
C CYS A 106 -10.01 -10.68 2.16
N GLY A 107 -9.57 -9.85 1.21
CA GLY A 107 -10.39 -9.38 0.11
C GLY A 107 -11.50 -8.42 0.51
N HIS A 108 -11.63 -8.03 1.78
CA HIS A 108 -12.67 -7.16 2.35
C HIS A 108 -12.22 -5.75 2.67
N GLY A 109 -11.00 -5.38 2.27
CA GLY A 109 -10.47 -4.05 2.44
C GLY A 109 -9.34 -3.77 1.46
N THR A 110 -8.81 -2.55 1.54
CA THR A 110 -7.64 -2.11 0.80
C THR A 110 -6.46 -2.05 1.76
N CYS A 111 -5.31 -2.60 1.38
CA CYS A 111 -4.10 -2.45 2.17
C CYS A 111 -3.52 -1.04 1.97
N ILE A 112 -3.19 -0.40 3.08
CA ILE A 112 -2.47 0.86 3.15
C ILE A 112 -1.10 0.56 3.75
N ASP A 113 -0.07 0.75 2.94
CA ASP A 113 1.33 0.63 3.33
C ASP A 113 1.71 1.76 4.30
N GLY A 114 2.60 1.46 5.23
CA GLY A 114 3.09 2.39 6.24
C GLY A 114 4.59 2.20 6.45
N ILE A 115 5.15 2.80 7.50
CA ILE A 115 6.56 2.58 7.85
C ILE A 115 6.59 1.48 8.91
N GLY A 116 7.24 0.37 8.59
CA GLY A 116 7.42 -0.82 9.41
C GLY A 116 6.12 -1.57 9.70
N SER A 117 5.02 -1.21 9.04
CA SER A 117 3.69 -1.70 9.33
C SER A 117 2.72 -1.38 8.21
N PHE A 118 1.66 -2.17 8.08
CA PHE A 118 0.55 -1.92 7.18
C PHE A 118 -0.76 -1.83 7.96
N SER A 119 -1.77 -1.22 7.35
CA SER A 119 -3.14 -1.17 7.85
C SER A 119 -4.11 -1.58 6.76
N CYS A 120 -5.17 -2.31 7.13
CA CYS A 120 -6.27 -2.60 6.21
C CYS A 120 -7.41 -1.62 6.41
N ASP A 121 -7.75 -0.87 5.38
CA ASP A 121 -8.97 -0.07 5.31
C ASP A 121 -10.15 -0.98 4.91
N CYS A 122 -10.93 -1.38 5.90
CA CYS A 122 -12.01 -2.35 5.72
C CYS A 122 -13.25 -1.73 5.07
N ARG A 123 -13.86 -2.44 4.12
CA ARG A 123 -15.15 -2.07 3.55
C ARG A 123 -16.25 -2.24 4.60
N SER A 124 -17.34 -1.48 4.43
CA SER A 124 -18.49 -1.52 5.31
C SER A 124 -18.99 -2.94 5.59
N GLY A 125 -19.19 -3.26 6.87
CA GLY A 125 -19.62 -4.59 7.31
C GLY A 125 -18.46 -5.55 7.63
N TRP A 126 -17.20 -5.09 7.61
CA TRP A 126 -16.03 -5.88 7.98
C TRP A 126 -15.15 -5.14 8.99
N GLU A 127 -14.59 -5.89 9.93
CA GLU A 127 -13.67 -5.41 10.96
C GLU A 127 -12.52 -6.39 11.23
N GLY A 128 -11.60 -5.94 12.10
CA GLY A 128 -10.38 -6.66 12.47
C GLY A 128 -9.17 -6.18 11.68
N ARG A 129 -7.98 -6.52 12.18
CA ARG A 129 -6.69 -6.11 11.58
C ARG A 129 -6.58 -6.43 10.10
N PHE A 130 -7.20 -7.52 9.66
CA PHE A 130 -7.14 -8.02 8.29
C PHE A 130 -8.50 -8.00 7.60
N CYS A 131 -9.50 -7.30 8.16
CA CYS A 131 -10.90 -7.33 7.70
C CYS A 131 -11.47 -8.77 7.64
N GLN A 132 -11.06 -9.62 8.58
CA GLN A 132 -11.38 -11.04 8.59
C GLN A 132 -12.71 -11.37 9.27
N ARG A 133 -13.31 -10.42 9.99
CA ARG A 133 -14.58 -10.62 10.69
C ARG A 133 -15.63 -9.71 10.09
N GLU A 134 -16.84 -10.22 9.95
CA GLU A 134 -17.99 -9.37 9.65
C GLU A 134 -18.24 -8.48 10.88
N GLU A 135 -18.39 -7.17 10.67
CA GLU A 135 -19.01 -6.32 11.68
C GLU A 135 -20.42 -6.84 11.87
N VAL A 136 -20.67 -7.52 13.00
CA VAL A 136 -22.03 -7.83 13.45
C VAL A 136 -22.66 -6.49 13.84
N GLY A 137 -23.19 -5.80 12.83
CA GLY A 137 -23.80 -4.49 12.90
C GLY A 137 -25.12 -4.52 13.65
N TRP A 138 -25.10 -4.82 14.95
CA TRP A 138 -26.17 -4.44 15.86
C TRP A 138 -25.65 -4.27 17.30
N ARG A 139 -25.25 -3.05 17.63
CA ARG A 139 -25.19 -2.60 19.04
C ARG A 139 -26.63 -2.40 19.54
N ARG A 140 -27.03 -3.17 20.56
CA ARG A 140 -28.36 -3.04 21.18
C ARG A 140 -28.28 -2.16 22.43
N CYS A 141 -28.94 -1.01 22.39
CA CYS A 141 -29.10 -0.16 23.57
C CYS A 141 -30.12 -0.78 24.53
N SER A 142 -29.92 -0.58 25.83
CA SER A 142 -30.87 -0.94 26.88
C SER A 142 -30.95 0.19 27.91
N CYS A 143 -32.05 0.24 28.67
CA CYS A 143 -32.33 1.32 29.61
C CYS A 143 -32.37 0.80 31.05
N ALA A 144 -32.07 1.70 32.00
CA ALA A 144 -32.23 1.42 33.42
C ALA A 144 -33.70 1.16 33.81
N PRO A 145 -33.97 0.46 34.93
CA PRO A 145 -35.34 0.22 35.40
C PRO A 145 -36.16 1.51 35.54
N GLY A 146 -37.40 1.49 35.04
CA GLY A 146 -38.28 2.68 35.02
C GLY A 146 -38.11 3.56 33.76
N TYR A 147 -37.26 3.16 32.82
CA TYR A 147 -37.16 3.77 31.50
C TYR A 147 -37.56 2.77 30.41
N LYS A 148 -38.08 3.30 29.30
CA LYS A 148 -38.30 2.56 28.04
C LYS A 148 -37.44 3.17 26.95
N LEU A 149 -36.88 2.31 26.10
CA LEU A 149 -36.14 2.76 24.92
C LEU A 149 -37.14 3.39 23.94
N GLY A 150 -36.82 4.57 23.44
CA GLY A 150 -37.63 5.27 22.44
C GLY A 150 -37.58 4.57 21.09
N ASP A 151 -38.41 5.06 20.17
CA ASP A 151 -38.55 4.50 18.82
C ASP A 151 -37.25 4.61 17.99
N ASP A 152 -36.35 5.52 18.37
CA ASP A 152 -35.02 5.69 17.79
C ASP A 152 -34.03 4.59 18.19
N LEU A 153 -34.41 3.72 19.14
CA LEU A 153 -33.59 2.65 19.71
C LEU A 153 -32.27 3.15 20.35
N LEU A 154 -32.21 4.43 20.70
CA LEU A 154 -31.00 5.08 21.23
C LEU A 154 -31.29 5.85 22.53
N GLN A 155 -32.46 6.49 22.66
CA GLN A 155 -32.76 7.37 23.79
C GLN A 155 -33.76 6.73 24.77
N CYS A 156 -33.45 6.78 26.07
CA CYS A 156 -34.31 6.24 27.12
C CYS A 156 -35.28 7.30 27.66
N GLN A 157 -36.59 7.02 27.58
CA GLN A 157 -37.66 7.87 28.11
C GLN A 157 -38.20 7.33 29.45
N PRO A 158 -38.50 8.20 30.44
CA PRO A 158 -39.11 7.77 31.70
C PRO A 158 -40.47 7.12 31.49
N ALA A 159 -40.64 5.89 31.98
CA ALA A 159 -41.89 5.13 31.90
C ALA A 159 -42.65 5.09 33.24
N VAL A 160 -42.06 5.66 34.30
CA VAL A 160 -42.63 5.73 35.65
C VAL A 160 -42.60 7.16 36.17
N LYS A 161 -43.45 7.47 37.16
CA LYS A 161 -43.57 8.81 37.75
C LYS A 161 -42.28 9.31 38.41
N PHE A 162 -41.49 8.40 38.99
CA PHE A 162 -40.25 8.71 39.69
C PHE A 162 -39.11 7.82 39.15
N PRO A 163 -38.54 8.15 37.98
CA PRO A 163 -37.46 7.37 37.39
C PRO A 163 -36.17 7.53 38.19
N CYS A 164 -35.35 6.49 38.24
CA CYS A 164 -34.06 6.56 38.93
C CYS A 164 -33.12 7.59 38.27
N GLY A 165 -32.20 8.15 39.06
CA GLY A 165 -31.16 9.07 38.59
C GLY A 165 -31.63 10.47 38.16
N ARG A 166 -32.92 10.82 38.32
CA ARG A 166 -33.44 12.16 38.02
C ARG A 166 -33.98 12.85 39.28
N PRO A 167 -33.55 14.09 39.58
CA PRO A 167 -34.09 14.85 40.70
C PRO A 167 -35.55 15.24 40.44
N TRP A 168 -36.40 15.14 41.47
CA TRP A 168 -37.81 15.52 41.39
C TRP A 168 -37.96 17.04 41.25
N LYS A 169 -38.49 17.50 40.11
CA LYS A 169 -38.88 18.90 39.95
C LYS A 169 -40.25 19.12 40.58
N ARG A 170 -40.30 19.87 41.67
CA ARG A 170 -41.55 20.39 42.25
C ARG A 170 -42.20 21.27 41.17
N MET A 171 -43.33 20.82 40.62
CA MET A 171 -44.11 21.59 39.64
C MET A 171 -44.43 22.95 40.26
N GLU A 172 -43.78 24.01 39.78
CA GLU A 172 -44.18 25.37 40.11
C GLU A 172 -45.61 25.54 39.60
N LYS A 173 -46.55 25.63 40.54
CA LYS A 173 -47.94 25.97 40.26
C LYS A 173 -47.90 27.37 39.64
N LYS A 174 -48.03 27.48 38.31
CA LYS A 174 -48.29 28.76 37.65
C LYS A 174 -49.52 29.37 38.33
N ARG A 175 -49.29 30.44 39.07
CA ARG A 175 -50.29 31.23 39.76
C ARG A 175 -51.02 32.12 38.76
#